data_AF-A0A1H0R3R0-F1
#
_entry.id   AF-A0A1H0R3R0-F1
#
_cell.length_a   1.000
_cell.length_b   1.000
_cell.length_c   1.000
_cell.angle_alpha   90.00
_cell.angle_beta   90.00
_cell.angle_gamma   90.00
#
_symmetry.space_group_name_H-M   'P 1'
#
loop_
_entity.id
_entity.type
_entity.pdbx_description
1 polymer ?
#
loop_
_entity_poly.entity_id
_entity_poly.type
_entity_poly.pdbx_seq_one_letter_code
_entity_poly.pdbx_strand_id
1 'polypeptide(L)'
;MVPEILGFLIIAGALLVLVVRYVSQRRQGVDMEELRTSTEQLKAELTRSADAVINRMGNHIQHLEGLVRQADERNARLEAGLNEYKRLAGELEERSAALNRELSEARKVIAELAAYQSVPIVPPQPVSPVMSRQAAIPLQQRGDAQNFAEVLQNSMERQEAEPAINAQQAAGLAEAMNRRPEEIEEKISPEPAEEEETAPTRAPQEKPVSPNAAKAKALLRSGYSVEDTARETGMGRGAIELLREMNRRELDDREH
;
A
#
# COMPACT_ATOMS: atom_id res chain seq x y z
N MET A 1 -48.70 65.96 46.03
CA MET A 1 -47.41 65.45 45.51
C MET A 1 -46.87 64.29 46.35
N VAL A 2 -46.77 64.42 47.69
CA VAL A 2 -46.31 63.31 48.57
C VAL A 2 -47.24 62.07 48.58
N PRO A 3 -48.59 62.18 48.63
CA PRO A 3 -49.44 60.99 48.65
C PRO A 3 -49.51 60.23 47.31
N GLU A 4 -49.36 60.90 46.16
CA GLU A 4 -49.33 60.23 44.86
C GLU A 4 -48.06 59.38 44.69
N ILE A 5 -46.91 59.86 45.19
CA ILE A 5 -45.65 59.11 45.14
C ILE A 5 -45.72 57.87 46.04
N LEU A 6 -46.34 57.96 47.22
CA LEU A 6 -46.52 56.83 48.13
C LEU A 6 -47.42 55.75 47.53
N GLY A 7 -48.51 56.16 46.86
CA GLY A 7 -49.40 55.24 46.13
C GLY A 7 -48.72 54.54 44.96
N PHE A 8 -47.92 55.27 44.18
CA PHE A 8 -47.15 54.68 43.08
C PHE A 8 -46.12 53.65 43.58
N LEU A 9 -45.47 53.92 44.71
CA LEU A 9 -44.47 53.01 45.31
C LEU A 9 -45.11 51.69 45.77
N ILE A 10 -46.32 51.75 46.34
CA ILE A 10 -47.09 50.56 46.74
C ILE A 10 -47.51 49.75 45.51
N ILE A 11 -48.02 50.41 44.48
CA ILE A 11 -48.44 49.74 43.24
C ILE A 11 -47.23 49.11 42.54
N ALA A 12 -46.11 49.83 42.43
CA ALA A 12 -44.87 49.32 41.86
C ALA A 12 -44.32 48.13 42.66
N GLY A 13 -44.40 48.19 44.00
CA GLY A 13 -44.04 47.09 44.87
C GLY A 13 -44.91 45.85 44.66
N ALA A 14 -46.23 46.02 44.55
CA ALA A 14 -47.15 44.93 44.28
C ALA A 14 -46.93 44.31 42.89
N LEU A 15 -46.67 45.14 41.88
CA LEU A 15 -46.34 44.70 40.52
C LEU A 15 -45.02 43.92 40.49
N LEU A 16 -44.02 44.37 41.23
CA LEU A 16 -42.73 43.69 41.34
C LEU A 16 -42.89 42.31 42.00
N VAL A 17 -43.64 42.22 43.11
CA VAL A 17 -43.92 40.95 43.77
C VAL A 17 -44.74 40.02 42.87
N LEU A 18 -45.70 40.56 42.11
CA LEU A 18 -46.50 39.80 41.14
C LEU A 18 -45.61 39.20 40.04
N VAL A 19 -44.68 39.99 39.49
CA VAL A 19 -43.72 39.54 38.47
C VAL A 19 -42.78 38.48 39.04
N VAL A 20 -42.23 38.70 40.24
CA VAL A 20 -41.35 37.71 40.90
C VAL A 20 -42.09 36.41 41.18
N ARG A 21 -43.33 36.49 41.67
CA ARG A 21 -44.18 35.32 41.91
C ARG A 21 -44.52 34.61 40.61
N TYR A 22 -44.83 35.35 39.55
CA TYR A 22 -45.11 34.78 38.22
C TYR A 22 -43.90 34.06 37.62
N VAL A 23 -42.70 34.63 37.75
CA VAL A 23 -41.44 34.01 37.28
C VAL A 23 -41.06 32.80 38.14
N SER A 24 -41.19 32.90 39.46
CA SER A 24 -40.90 31.80 40.38
C SER A 24 -41.87 30.64 40.18
N GLN A 25 -43.15 30.91 39.95
CA GLN A 25 -44.17 29.89 39.72
C GLN A 25 -44.03 29.22 38.35
N ARG A 26 -43.51 29.91 37.32
CA ARG A 26 -43.07 29.28 36.06
C ARG A 26 -41.82 28.42 36.22
N ARG A 27 -40.87 28.81 37.09
CA ARG A 27 -39.63 28.05 37.34
C ARG A 27 -39.82 26.87 38.28
N GLN A 28 -40.79 26.93 39.18
CA GLN A 28 -41.18 25.79 40.03
C GLN A 28 -41.80 24.64 39.22
N GLY A 29 -42.31 24.90 38.02
CA GLY A 29 -42.76 23.87 37.08
C GLY A 29 -41.69 23.41 36.08
N VAL A 30 -40.45 23.91 36.17
CA VAL A 30 -39.31 23.27 35.51
C VAL A 30 -38.71 22.35 36.58
N ASP A 31 -39.20 21.11 36.60
CA ASP A 31 -38.94 20.17 37.67
C ASP A 31 -37.43 19.99 37.89
N MET A 32 -36.94 20.39 39.05
CA MET A 32 -35.56 20.13 39.48
C MET A 32 -35.23 18.63 39.40
N GLU A 33 -36.25 17.77 39.52
CA GLU A 33 -36.18 16.33 39.27
C GLU A 33 -35.84 16.02 37.79
N GLU A 34 -36.50 16.66 36.82
CA GLU A 34 -36.22 16.49 35.39
C GLU A 34 -34.83 17.00 34.98
N LEU A 35 -34.36 18.08 35.60
CA LEU A 35 -32.98 18.53 35.39
C LEU A 35 -31.98 17.50 35.91
N ARG A 36 -32.21 16.93 37.10
CA ARG A 36 -31.34 15.89 37.67
C ARG A 36 -31.31 14.65 36.80
N THR A 37 -32.47 14.16 36.35
CA THR A 37 -32.54 12.99 35.45
C THR A 37 -31.90 13.27 34.10
N SER A 38 -32.08 14.46 33.53
CA SER A 38 -31.40 14.88 32.29
C SER A 38 -29.87 14.95 32.47
N THR A 39 -29.40 15.39 33.63
CA THR A 39 -27.96 15.47 33.93
C THR A 39 -27.37 14.07 34.11
N GLU A 40 -28.10 13.15 34.74
CA GLU A 40 -27.72 11.75 34.89
C GLU A 40 -27.71 11.00 33.55
N GLN A 41 -28.72 11.25 32.70
CA GLN A 41 -28.76 10.72 31.34
C GLN A 41 -27.59 11.24 30.50
N LEU A 42 -27.31 12.55 30.53
CA LEU A 42 -26.17 13.13 29.84
C LEU A 42 -24.85 12.52 30.33
N LYS A 43 -24.69 12.31 31.64
CA LYS A 43 -23.50 11.65 32.21
C LYS A 43 -23.37 10.21 31.72
N ALA A 44 -24.47 9.47 31.66
CA ALA A 44 -24.49 8.10 31.15
C ALA A 44 -24.12 8.05 29.65
N GLU A 45 -24.69 8.95 28.84
CA GLU A 45 -24.35 9.06 27.41
C GLU A 45 -22.90 9.48 27.20
N LEU A 46 -22.38 10.41 28.00
CA LEU A 46 -21.00 10.86 27.90
C LEU A 46 -20.03 9.74 28.27
N THR A 47 -20.34 8.96 29.30
CA THR A 47 -19.52 7.80 29.71
C THR A 47 -19.55 6.73 28.62
N ARG A 48 -20.73 6.43 28.08
CA ARG A 48 -20.88 5.49 26.95
C ARG A 48 -20.14 5.95 25.70
N SER A 49 -20.19 7.25 25.40
CA SER A 49 -19.45 7.85 24.29
C SER A 49 -17.94 7.79 24.52
N ALA A 50 -17.48 8.10 25.73
CA ALA A 50 -16.08 7.99 26.10
C ALA A 50 -15.56 6.56 25.98
N ASP A 51 -16.29 5.57 26.49
CA ASP A 51 -15.92 4.15 26.38
C ASP A 51 -15.88 3.67 24.92
N ALA A 52 -16.83 4.13 24.10
CA ALA A 52 -16.82 3.83 22.66
C ALA A 52 -15.60 4.44 21.96
N VAL A 53 -15.23 5.68 22.30
CA VAL A 53 -14.04 6.34 21.76
C VAL A 53 -12.77 5.64 22.23
N ILE A 54 -12.65 5.29 23.51
CA ILE A 54 -11.50 4.58 24.08
C ILE A 54 -11.32 3.23 23.40
N ASN A 55 -12.38 2.44 23.23
CA ASN A 55 -12.30 1.14 22.54
C ASN A 55 -11.87 1.31 21.09
N ARG A 56 -12.40 2.32 20.38
CA ARG A 56 -11.99 2.62 19.00
C ARG A 56 -10.52 3.02 18.91
N MET A 57 -10.06 3.88 19.81
CA MET A 57 -8.65 4.30 19.87
C MET A 57 -7.74 3.13 20.25
N GLY A 58 -8.14 2.29 21.21
CA GLY A 58 -7.41 1.09 21.60
C GLY A 58 -7.21 0.12 20.44
N ASN A 59 -8.29 -0.16 19.69
CA ASN A 59 -8.21 -0.99 18.48
C ASN A 59 -7.30 -0.38 17.41
N HIS A 60 -7.38 0.95 17.21
CA HIS A 60 -6.53 1.63 16.24
C HIS A 60 -5.05 1.62 16.66
N ILE A 61 -4.75 1.83 17.94
CA ILE A 61 -3.40 1.76 18.48
C ILE A 61 -2.83 0.36 18.31
N GLN A 62 -3.59 -0.69 18.67
CA GLN A 62 -3.16 -2.08 18.48
C GLN A 62 -2.89 -2.40 17.00
N HIS A 63 -3.74 -1.90 16.10
CA HIS A 63 -3.52 -2.07 14.66
C HIS A 63 -2.25 -1.36 14.19
N LEU A 64 -2.01 -0.12 14.63
CA LEU A 64 -0.79 0.63 14.31
C LEU A 64 0.46 -0.05 14.88
N GLU A 65 0.42 -0.55 16.11
CA GLU A 65 1.52 -1.33 16.69
C GLU A 65 1.82 -2.58 15.86
N GLY A 66 0.78 -3.26 15.38
CA GLY A 66 0.93 -4.39 14.46
C GLY A 66 1.60 -3.99 13.14
N LEU A 67 1.16 -2.88 12.54
CA LEU A 67 1.75 -2.37 11.30
C LEU A 67 3.22 -1.94 11.49
N VAL A 68 3.56 -1.31 12.62
CA VAL A 68 4.94 -0.93 12.95
C VAL A 68 5.80 -2.17 13.09
N ARG A 69 5.35 -3.18 13.87
CA ARG A 69 6.08 -4.45 13.99
C ARG A 69 6.29 -5.13 12.65
N GLN A 70 5.27 -5.13 11.79
CA GLN A 70 5.38 -5.71 10.45
C GLN A 70 6.36 -4.93 9.57
N ALA A 71 6.40 -3.60 9.67
CA ALA A 71 7.37 -2.78 8.96
C ALA A 71 8.80 -3.05 9.45
N ASP A 72 9.00 -3.17 10.76
CA ASP A 72 10.30 -3.47 11.35
C ASP A 72 10.82 -4.85 10.93
N GLU A 73 9.96 -5.88 10.93
CA GLU A 73 10.33 -7.21 10.42
C GLU A 73 10.74 -7.16 8.95
N ARG A 74 9.98 -6.45 8.12
CA ARG A 74 10.32 -6.29 6.70
C ARG A 74 11.64 -5.55 6.51
N ASN A 75 11.86 -4.50 7.29
CA ASN A 75 13.09 -3.74 7.23
C ASN A 75 14.30 -4.60 7.65
N ALA A 76 14.18 -5.36 8.74
CA ALA A 76 15.22 -6.29 9.18
C ALA A 76 15.57 -7.34 8.10
N ARG A 77 14.57 -7.87 7.39
CA ARG A 77 14.80 -8.79 6.26
C ARG A 77 15.51 -8.12 5.10
N LEU A 78 15.13 -6.89 4.76
CA LEU A 78 15.79 -6.12 3.69
C LEU A 78 17.23 -5.77 4.07
N GLU A 79 17.48 -5.36 5.31
CA GLU A 79 18.83 -5.09 5.82
C GLU A 79 19.71 -6.35 5.80
N ALA A 80 19.16 -7.50 6.18
CA ALA A 80 19.87 -8.78 6.07
C ALA A 80 20.25 -9.08 4.62
N GLY A 81 19.31 -8.94 3.68
CA GLY A 81 19.59 -9.10 2.25
C GLY A 81 20.64 -8.13 1.72
N LEU A 82 20.55 -6.84 2.10
CA LEU A 82 21.55 -5.83 1.73
C LEU A 82 22.95 -6.18 2.26
N ASN A 83 23.03 -6.73 3.48
CA ASN A 83 24.31 -7.15 4.06
C ASN A 83 24.89 -8.35 3.33
N GLU A 84 24.06 -9.30 2.90
CA GLU A 84 24.49 -10.42 2.05
C GLU A 84 25.02 -9.94 0.70
N TYR A 85 24.30 -9.04 0.02
CA TYR A 85 24.75 -8.45 -1.23
C TYR A 85 26.06 -7.67 -1.08
N LYS A 86 26.20 -6.88 -0.01
CA LYS A 86 27.46 -6.18 0.29
C LYS A 86 28.61 -7.16 0.49
N ARG A 87 28.37 -8.28 1.18
CA ARG A 87 29.38 -9.32 1.40
C ARG A 87 29.82 -9.95 0.09
N LEU A 88 28.87 -10.34 -0.76
CA LEU A 88 29.16 -10.91 -2.09
C LEU A 88 29.89 -9.90 -2.99
N ALA A 89 29.50 -8.62 -2.95
CA ALA A 89 30.18 -7.58 -3.70
C ALA A 89 31.65 -7.42 -3.26
N GLY A 90 31.91 -7.45 -1.95
CA GLY A 90 33.27 -7.44 -1.40
C GLY A 90 34.09 -8.64 -1.85
N GLU A 91 33.52 -9.85 -1.82
CA GLU A 91 34.19 -11.07 -2.30
C GLU A 91 34.52 -11.01 -3.80
N LEU A 92 33.58 -10.51 -4.62
CA LEU A 92 33.83 -10.30 -6.06
C LEU A 92 34.93 -9.26 -6.28
N GLU A 93 34.93 -8.17 -5.52
CA GLU A 93 35.95 -7.13 -5.60
C GLU A 93 37.34 -7.68 -5.24
N GLU A 94 37.46 -8.43 -4.14
CA GLU A 94 38.70 -9.10 -3.74
C GLU A 94 39.20 -10.08 -4.81
N ARG A 95 38.30 -10.89 -5.37
CA ARG A 95 38.63 -11.82 -6.46
C ARG A 95 39.10 -11.08 -7.72
N SER A 96 38.45 -9.96 -8.05
CA SER A 96 38.85 -9.12 -9.18
C SER A 96 40.22 -8.48 -8.96
N ALA A 97 40.52 -8.05 -7.73
CA ALA A 97 41.80 -7.46 -7.35
C ALA A 97 42.92 -8.51 -7.40
N ALA A 98 42.65 -9.74 -6.95
CA ALA A 98 43.59 -10.86 -7.03
C ALA A 98 43.92 -11.21 -8.49
N LEU A 99 42.90 -11.37 -9.34
CA LEU A 99 43.09 -11.63 -10.78
C LEU A 99 43.87 -10.50 -11.47
N ASN A 100 43.59 -9.23 -11.14
CA ASN A 100 44.34 -8.10 -11.69
C ASN A 100 45.81 -8.10 -11.24
N ARG A 101 46.10 -8.49 -9.99
CA ARG A 101 47.48 -8.65 -9.52
C ARG A 101 48.19 -9.75 -10.28
N GLU A 102 47.56 -10.92 -10.42
CA GLU A 102 48.11 -12.06 -11.17
C GLU A 102 48.36 -11.69 -12.64
N LEU A 103 47.42 -11.01 -13.30
CA LEU A 103 47.61 -10.50 -14.66
C LEU A 103 48.76 -9.49 -14.74
N SER A 104 48.91 -8.63 -13.74
CA SER A 104 50.03 -7.68 -13.69
C SER A 104 51.37 -8.38 -13.50
N GLU A 105 51.42 -9.44 -12.71
CA GLU A 105 52.61 -10.27 -12.48
C GLU A 105 52.97 -11.07 -13.74
N ALA A 106 51.99 -11.73 -14.36
CA ALA A 106 52.16 -12.43 -15.63
C ALA A 106 52.68 -11.48 -16.72
N ARG A 107 52.13 -10.26 -16.81
CA ARG A 107 52.62 -9.23 -17.74
C ARG A 107 54.08 -8.83 -17.46
N LYS A 108 54.48 -8.71 -16.18
CA LYS A 108 55.88 -8.42 -15.80
C LYS A 108 56.81 -9.55 -16.22
N VAL A 109 56.45 -10.81 -15.94
CA VAL A 109 57.25 -11.98 -16.32
C VAL A 109 57.41 -12.08 -17.83
N ILE A 110 56.34 -11.84 -18.61
CA ILE A 110 56.41 -11.82 -20.08
C ILE A 110 57.34 -10.71 -20.57
N ALA A 111 57.25 -9.50 -19.99
CA ALA A 111 58.13 -8.39 -20.36
C ALA A 111 59.60 -8.67 -20.01
N GLU A 112 59.86 -9.31 -18.87
CA GLU A 112 61.20 -9.75 -18.47
C GLU A 112 61.76 -10.80 -19.46
N LEU A 113 60.98 -11.83 -19.80
CA LEU A 113 61.37 -12.82 -20.81
C LEU A 113 61.63 -12.18 -22.19
N ALA A 114 60.81 -11.22 -22.60
CA ALA A 114 60.99 -10.49 -23.85
C ALA A 114 62.27 -9.62 -23.83
N ALA A 115 62.63 -9.04 -22.67
CA ALA A 115 63.87 -8.28 -22.51
C ALA A 115 65.12 -9.19 -22.59
N TYR A 116 65.03 -10.43 -22.12
CA TYR A 116 66.08 -11.43 -22.32
C TYR A 116 66.15 -11.95 -23.77
N GLN A 117 65.05 -11.89 -24.53
CA GLN A 117 64.95 -12.36 -25.92
C GLN A 117 65.26 -11.25 -26.97
N SER A 118 65.33 -9.99 -26.58
CA SER A 118 65.58 -8.88 -27.53
C SER A 118 67.05 -8.79 -27.96
N VAL A 119 67.40 -9.43 -29.07
CA VAL A 119 68.55 -9.03 -29.91
C VAL A 119 68.16 -7.76 -30.68
N PRO A 120 68.93 -6.66 -30.59
CA PRO A 120 68.57 -5.40 -31.24
C PRO A 120 68.91 -5.45 -32.73
N ILE A 121 67.91 -5.31 -33.61
CA ILE A 121 68.10 -4.99 -35.02
C ILE A 121 67.25 -3.78 -35.37
N VAL A 122 67.90 -2.62 -35.50
CA VAL A 122 67.46 -1.35 -36.16
C VAL A 122 68.78 -0.57 -36.49
N PRO A 123 68.95 0.40 -37.46
CA PRO A 123 68.04 1.18 -38.38
C PRO A 123 68.58 1.37 -39.86
N PRO A 124 68.21 2.37 -40.73
CA PRO A 124 66.96 3.18 -40.96
C PRO A 124 66.60 3.61 -42.45
N GLN A 125 65.41 4.28 -42.61
CA GLN A 125 64.95 5.31 -43.63
C GLN A 125 64.60 4.91 -45.11
N PRO A 126 63.87 5.73 -45.95
CA PRO A 126 62.81 6.77 -45.76
C PRO A 126 61.61 6.80 -46.81
N VAL A 127 60.52 7.52 -46.48
CA VAL A 127 59.45 8.29 -47.25
C VAL A 127 59.11 7.97 -48.75
N SER A 128 57.88 7.90 -49.33
CA SER A 128 56.61 8.70 -49.36
C SER A 128 55.50 8.00 -50.26
N PRO A 129 54.36 8.58 -50.74
CA PRO A 129 53.02 8.63 -50.10
C PRO A 129 51.76 8.17 -50.94
N VAL A 130 50.61 8.01 -50.25
CA VAL A 130 49.17 8.18 -50.66
C VAL A 130 48.36 7.08 -51.42
N MET A 131 47.09 6.94 -50.97
CA MET A 131 45.88 6.17 -51.41
C MET A 131 45.77 4.72 -50.92
N SER A 132 44.73 4.26 -50.21
CA SER A 132 43.36 4.74 -49.99
C SER A 132 42.87 4.47 -48.57
N ARG A 133 42.07 5.40 -48.04
CA ARG A 133 41.46 5.35 -46.71
C ARG A 133 40.19 4.50 -46.77
N GLN A 134 40.30 3.20 -46.51
CA GLN A 134 39.18 2.41 -46.00
C GLN A 134 39.35 2.33 -44.48
N ALA A 135 38.38 2.89 -43.77
CA ALA A 135 38.33 2.88 -42.32
C ALA A 135 38.27 1.43 -41.84
N ALA A 136 39.38 0.97 -41.25
CA ALA A 136 39.40 -0.23 -40.42
C ALA A 136 38.56 0.05 -39.18
N ILE A 137 37.34 -0.49 -39.15
CA ILE A 137 36.56 -0.65 -37.92
C ILE A 137 37.38 -1.60 -37.02
N PRO A 138 37.57 -1.28 -35.72
CA PRO A 138 38.45 -2.07 -34.86
C PRO A 138 37.92 -3.51 -34.75
N LEU A 139 38.83 -4.49 -34.84
CA LEU A 139 38.57 -5.93 -34.74
C LEU A 139 37.87 -6.37 -33.43
N GLN A 140 37.65 -5.48 -32.46
CA GLN A 140 36.96 -5.79 -31.21
C GLN A 140 35.45 -6.03 -31.40
N GLN A 141 34.82 -5.26 -32.29
CA GLN A 141 33.36 -5.36 -32.49
C GLN A 141 32.96 -6.68 -33.17
N ARG A 142 33.88 -7.33 -33.89
CA ARG A 142 33.66 -8.64 -34.50
C ARG A 142 33.68 -9.76 -33.45
N GLY A 143 34.46 -9.63 -32.38
CA GLY A 143 34.46 -10.59 -31.25
C GLY A 143 33.28 -10.41 -30.30
N ASP A 144 32.85 -9.16 -30.07
CA ASP A 144 31.68 -8.86 -29.24
C ASP A 144 30.37 -9.30 -29.89
N ALA A 145 30.24 -9.13 -31.22
CA ALA A 145 29.09 -9.62 -31.97
C ALA A 145 29.01 -11.16 -31.97
N GLN A 146 30.16 -11.84 -31.95
CA GLN A 146 30.24 -13.31 -31.87
C GLN A 146 29.86 -13.79 -30.46
N ASN A 147 30.37 -13.15 -29.40
CA ASN A 147 29.97 -13.43 -28.03
C ASN A 147 28.47 -13.19 -27.81
N PHE A 148 27.94 -12.10 -28.37
CA PHE A 148 26.51 -11.81 -28.27
C PHE A 148 25.65 -12.86 -28.99
N ALA A 149 26.07 -13.30 -30.17
CA ALA A 149 25.38 -14.38 -30.90
C ALA A 149 25.37 -15.69 -30.08
N GLU A 150 26.49 -16.02 -29.42
CA GLU A 150 26.63 -17.22 -28.61
C GLU A 150 25.80 -17.15 -27.31
N VAL A 151 25.70 -15.97 -26.68
CA VAL A 151 24.80 -15.74 -25.54
C VAL A 151 23.34 -15.83 -25.95
N LEU A 152 22.97 -15.29 -27.13
CA LEU A 152 21.61 -15.37 -27.64
C LEU A 152 21.21 -16.81 -27.97
N GLN A 153 22.14 -17.57 -28.56
CA GLN A 153 21.96 -18.97 -28.90
C GLN A 153 21.82 -19.83 -27.63
N ASN A 154 22.64 -19.59 -26.60
CA ASN A 154 22.46 -20.22 -25.28
C ASN A 154 21.13 -19.86 -24.61
N SER A 155 20.63 -18.63 -24.81
CA SER A 155 19.34 -18.19 -24.26
C SER A 155 18.15 -18.81 -25.00
N MET A 156 18.29 -19.07 -26.31
CA MET A 156 17.28 -19.77 -27.11
C MET A 156 17.27 -21.28 -26.81
N GLU A 157 18.43 -21.92 -26.70
CA GLU A 157 18.54 -23.34 -26.32
C GLU A 157 17.98 -23.61 -24.92
N ARG A 158 18.18 -22.68 -23.97
CA ARG A 158 17.53 -22.75 -22.64
C ARG A 158 16.02 -22.54 -22.67
N GLN A 159 15.50 -21.77 -23.64
CA GLN A 159 14.06 -21.58 -23.80
C GLN A 159 13.39 -22.76 -24.51
N GLU A 160 14.09 -23.45 -25.41
CA GLU A 160 13.58 -24.65 -26.09
C GLU A 160 13.60 -25.91 -25.20
N ALA A 161 14.48 -25.96 -24.19
CA ALA A 161 14.62 -27.11 -23.30
C ALA A 161 13.67 -27.15 -22.09
N GLU A 162 12.91 -26.09 -21.78
CA GLU A 162 12.09 -26.06 -20.55
C GLU A 162 10.66 -25.52 -20.71
N PRO A 163 9.70 -26.37 -21.11
CA PRO A 163 8.28 -26.14 -20.84
C PRO A 163 7.86 -26.51 -19.40
N ALA A 164 8.74 -27.14 -18.60
CA ALA A 164 8.38 -27.71 -17.30
C ALA A 164 8.43 -26.71 -16.13
N ILE A 165 9.44 -25.83 -16.06
CA ILE A 165 9.62 -24.93 -14.90
C ILE A 165 8.51 -23.87 -14.84
N ASN A 166 8.08 -23.35 -15.99
CA ASN A 166 7.02 -22.35 -16.06
C ASN A 166 5.64 -22.96 -15.74
N ALA A 167 5.39 -24.21 -16.14
CA ALA A 167 4.17 -24.94 -15.79
C ALA A 167 4.10 -25.29 -14.29
N GLN A 168 5.21 -25.65 -13.66
CA GLN A 168 5.28 -25.96 -12.22
C GLN A 168 5.21 -24.70 -11.35
N GLN A 169 5.78 -23.59 -11.79
CA GLN A 169 5.66 -22.29 -11.11
C GLN A 169 4.23 -21.71 -11.25
N ALA A 170 3.60 -21.85 -12.42
CA ALA A 170 2.20 -21.49 -12.62
C ALA A 170 1.24 -22.40 -11.84
N ALA A 171 1.53 -23.71 -11.76
CA ALA A 171 0.75 -24.65 -10.96
C ALA A 171 0.89 -24.40 -9.45
N GLY A 172 2.09 -24.13 -8.95
CA GLY A 172 2.31 -23.78 -7.52
C GLY A 172 1.66 -22.45 -7.12
N LEU A 173 1.60 -21.48 -8.03
CA LEU A 173 0.89 -20.22 -7.82
C LEU A 173 -0.64 -20.41 -7.86
N ALA A 174 -1.15 -21.25 -8.76
CA ALA A 174 -2.57 -21.60 -8.83
C ALA A 174 -3.03 -22.43 -7.62
N GLU A 175 -2.19 -23.33 -7.11
CA GLU A 175 -2.47 -24.16 -5.93
C GLU A 175 -2.48 -23.32 -4.63
N ALA A 176 -1.62 -22.30 -4.54
CA ALA A 176 -1.64 -21.34 -3.44
C ALA A 176 -2.88 -20.43 -3.47
N MET A 177 -3.42 -20.14 -4.65
CA MET A 177 -4.63 -19.33 -4.83
C MET A 177 -5.93 -20.13 -4.68
N ASN A 178 -5.89 -21.46 -4.89
CA ASN A 178 -7.06 -22.34 -4.82
C ASN A 178 -7.22 -23.04 -3.45
N ARG A 179 -6.29 -22.81 -2.50
CA ARG A 179 -6.47 -23.20 -1.10
C ARG A 179 -7.55 -22.33 -0.45
N ARG A 180 -8.81 -22.76 -0.58
CA ARG A 180 -9.88 -22.33 0.33
C ARG A 180 -9.45 -22.69 1.76
N PRO A 181 -9.62 -21.80 2.74
CA PRO A 181 -9.44 -22.17 4.14
C PRO A 181 -10.62 -23.07 4.54
N GLU A 182 -10.45 -24.39 4.42
CA GLU A 182 -11.34 -25.33 5.10
C GLU A 182 -10.87 -25.51 6.55
N GLU A 183 -11.81 -25.19 7.43
CA GLU A 183 -12.12 -25.91 8.66
C GLU A 183 -11.04 -25.92 9.75
N ILE A 184 -11.01 -24.83 10.51
CA ILE A 184 -10.76 -24.93 11.96
C ILE A 184 -12.08 -25.40 12.58
N GLU A 185 -12.17 -26.72 12.73
CA GLU A 185 -13.22 -27.44 13.43
C GLU A 185 -13.13 -27.12 14.94
N GLU A 186 -13.77 -26.03 15.37
CA GLU A 186 -13.97 -25.76 16.80
C GLU A 186 -15.41 -26.14 17.19
N LYS A 187 -15.50 -27.37 17.68
CA LYS A 187 -16.55 -28.04 18.46
C LYS A 187 -17.50 -27.08 19.21
N ILE A 188 -18.74 -26.96 18.72
CA ILE A 188 -19.87 -26.43 19.51
C ILE A 188 -21.00 -27.48 19.46
N SER A 189 -21.22 -28.16 20.58
CA SER A 189 -22.40 -29.02 20.83
C SER A 189 -23.62 -28.15 21.24
N PRO A 190 -24.85 -28.69 21.14
CA PRO A 190 -26.05 -27.94 20.72
C PRO A 190 -27.01 -27.57 21.87
N GLU A 191 -28.13 -26.92 21.49
CA GLU A 191 -29.43 -26.64 22.17
C GLU A 191 -29.73 -25.20 22.64
N PRO A 192 -31.02 -24.78 22.70
CA PRO A 192 -32.15 -24.99 21.79
C PRO A 192 -32.79 -23.67 21.30
N ALA A 193 -33.74 -23.82 20.36
CA ALA A 193 -34.56 -22.77 19.75
C ALA A 193 -35.43 -21.98 20.74
N GLU A 194 -35.69 -20.71 20.40
CA GLU A 194 -36.80 -19.80 20.73
C GLU A 194 -36.32 -18.39 20.29
N GLU A 195 -37.00 -17.50 19.55
CA GLU A 195 -38.34 -17.34 19.01
C GLU A 195 -38.25 -16.30 17.87
N GLU A 196 -39.17 -16.36 16.92
CA GLU A 196 -39.42 -15.31 15.93
C GLU A 196 -39.76 -13.97 16.60
N GLU A 197 -39.00 -12.90 16.34
CA GLU A 197 -39.59 -11.56 16.37
C GLU A 197 -38.90 -10.58 15.42
N THR A 198 -39.63 -10.31 14.34
CA THR A 198 -39.69 -9.11 13.49
C THR A 198 -38.42 -8.25 13.29
N ALA A 199 -37.98 -8.23 12.03
CA ALA A 199 -37.13 -7.18 11.48
C ALA A 199 -37.72 -5.77 11.71
N PRO A 200 -36.83 -4.77 11.77
CA PRO A 200 -36.97 -3.67 10.83
C PRO A 200 -35.75 -3.62 9.91
N THR A 201 -36.04 -3.66 8.62
CA THR A 201 -35.17 -3.41 7.47
C THR A 201 -34.08 -2.38 7.78
N ARG A 202 -32.86 -2.85 8.04
CA ARG A 202 -31.68 -2.00 8.09
C ARG A 202 -31.09 -1.94 6.69
N ALA A 203 -31.22 -0.77 6.06
CA ALA A 203 -30.66 -0.47 4.75
C ALA A 203 -29.20 -0.97 4.61
N PRO A 204 -28.78 -1.44 3.41
CA PRO A 204 -27.42 -1.87 3.16
C PRO A 204 -26.45 -0.75 3.54
N GLN A 205 -25.56 -1.00 4.49
CA GLN A 205 -24.50 -0.06 4.86
C GLN A 205 -23.54 0.07 3.67
N GLU A 206 -23.61 1.19 2.96
CA GLU A 206 -22.65 1.57 1.94
C GLU A 206 -21.27 1.75 2.60
N LYS A 207 -20.35 0.82 2.31
CA LYS A 207 -18.92 0.97 2.62
C LYS A 207 -18.44 2.30 2.03
N PRO A 208 -17.51 3.04 2.67
CA PRO A 208 -16.97 4.27 2.10
C PRO A 208 -16.27 3.92 0.79
N VAL A 209 -16.96 4.19 -0.31
CA VAL A 209 -16.43 4.00 -1.66
C VAL A 209 -15.26 4.97 -1.78
N SER A 210 -14.04 4.44 -1.92
CA SER A 210 -12.85 5.26 -2.20
C SER A 210 -13.19 6.26 -3.31
N PRO A 211 -12.82 7.55 -3.20
CA PRO A 211 -13.17 8.57 -4.19
C PRO A 211 -12.83 8.15 -5.63
N ASN A 212 -11.73 7.42 -5.81
CA ASN A 212 -11.32 6.87 -7.10
C ASN A 212 -12.25 5.74 -7.57
N ALA A 213 -12.70 4.86 -6.68
CA ALA A 213 -13.67 3.81 -6.98
C ALA A 213 -15.03 4.38 -7.39
N ALA A 214 -15.48 5.47 -6.77
CA ALA A 214 -16.70 6.17 -7.16
C ALA A 214 -16.55 6.80 -8.56
N LYS A 215 -15.41 7.45 -8.84
CA LYS A 215 -15.07 8.01 -10.15
C LYS A 215 -15.01 6.93 -11.24
N ALA A 216 -14.41 5.77 -10.97
CA ALA A 216 -14.39 4.66 -11.92
C ALA A 216 -15.77 4.06 -12.17
N LYS A 217 -16.56 3.86 -11.10
CA LYS A 217 -17.94 3.38 -11.24
C LYS A 217 -18.75 4.33 -12.14
N ALA A 218 -18.55 5.65 -12.02
CA ALA A 218 -19.21 6.63 -12.88
C ALA A 218 -18.74 6.53 -14.34
N LEU A 219 -17.43 6.44 -14.58
CA LEU A 219 -16.84 6.33 -15.92
C LEU A 219 -17.29 5.05 -16.65
N LEU A 220 -17.27 3.91 -15.96
CA LEU A 220 -17.76 2.63 -16.49
C LEU A 220 -19.24 2.69 -16.85
N ARG A 221 -20.07 3.35 -16.03
CA ARG A 221 -21.49 3.55 -16.32
C ARG A 221 -21.73 4.46 -17.51
N SER A 222 -20.86 5.44 -17.73
CA SER A 222 -20.90 6.30 -18.92
C SER A 222 -20.34 5.65 -20.20
N GLY A 223 -19.95 4.37 -20.15
CA GLY A 223 -19.53 3.60 -21.31
C GLY A 223 -18.05 3.73 -21.70
N TYR A 224 -17.21 4.27 -20.80
CA TYR A 224 -15.76 4.34 -21.04
C TYR A 224 -15.12 2.95 -20.94
N SER A 225 -14.03 2.75 -21.69
CA SER A 225 -13.26 1.51 -21.68
C SER A 225 -12.59 1.26 -20.32
N VAL A 226 -12.23 0.01 -20.05
CA VAL A 226 -11.55 -0.39 -18.80
C VAL A 226 -10.17 0.29 -18.72
N GLU A 227 -9.51 0.44 -19.87
CA GLU A 227 -8.19 1.02 -20.03
C GLU A 227 -8.21 2.54 -19.79
N ASP A 228 -9.19 3.25 -20.36
CA ASP A 228 -9.32 4.70 -20.18
C ASP A 228 -9.72 5.05 -18.75
N THR A 229 -10.61 4.24 -18.16
CA THR A 229 -11.02 4.41 -16.76
C THR A 229 -9.85 4.15 -15.80
N ALA A 230 -9.03 3.14 -16.07
CA ALA A 230 -7.83 2.84 -15.30
C ALA A 230 -6.83 4.01 -15.33
N ARG A 231 -6.63 4.60 -16.51
CA ARG A 231 -5.76 5.76 -16.70
C ARG A 231 -6.28 7.02 -16.00
N GLU A 232 -7.58 7.27 -16.06
CA GLU A 232 -8.23 8.46 -15.50
C GLU A 232 -8.41 8.42 -13.97
N THR A 233 -8.39 7.23 -13.39
CA THR A 233 -8.57 7.02 -11.95
C THR A 233 -7.31 6.54 -11.23
N GLY A 234 -6.27 6.19 -11.98
CA GLY A 234 -5.03 5.61 -11.45
C GLY A 234 -5.21 4.20 -10.85
N MET A 235 -6.36 3.57 -11.07
CA MET A 235 -6.61 2.20 -10.62
C MET A 235 -6.16 1.21 -11.68
N GLY A 236 -5.50 0.13 -11.27
CA GLY A 236 -5.03 -0.90 -12.19
C GLY A 236 -6.19 -1.54 -12.98
N ARG A 237 -5.90 -2.01 -14.20
CA ARG A 237 -6.87 -2.66 -15.11
C ARG A 237 -7.74 -3.71 -14.40
N GLY A 238 -7.13 -4.57 -13.59
CA GLY A 238 -7.85 -5.61 -12.82
C GLY A 238 -8.79 -5.06 -11.75
N ALA A 239 -8.47 -3.91 -11.14
CA ALA A 239 -9.37 -3.27 -10.16
C ALA A 239 -10.60 -2.65 -10.84
N ILE A 240 -10.43 -2.08 -12.04
CA ILE A 240 -11.53 -1.56 -12.84
C ILE A 240 -12.42 -2.70 -13.36
N GLU A 241 -11.82 -3.82 -13.77
CA GLU A 241 -12.55 -5.00 -14.24
C GLU A 241 -13.38 -5.62 -13.12
N LEU A 242 -12.83 -5.70 -11.90
CA LEU A 242 -13.58 -6.11 -10.71
C LEU A 242 -14.74 -5.15 -10.41
N LEU A 243 -14.52 -3.83 -10.49
CA LEU A 243 -15.58 -2.84 -10.30
C LEU A 243 -16.68 -2.96 -11.35
N ARG A 244 -16.33 -3.31 -12.59
CA ARG A 244 -17.29 -3.56 -13.67
C ARG A 244 -18.12 -4.81 -13.40
N GLU A 245 -17.49 -5.89 -12.94
CA GLU A 245 -18.18 -7.14 -12.61
C GLU A 245 -19.10 -6.96 -11.39
N MET A 246 -18.62 -6.29 -10.35
CA MET A 246 -19.43 -5.95 -9.19
C MET A 246 -20.62 -5.07 -9.57
N ASN A 247 -20.43 -4.07 -10.44
CA ASN A 247 -21.52 -3.22 -10.90
C ASN A 247 -22.55 -4.03 -11.71
N ARG A 248 -22.10 -4.95 -12.56
CA ARG A 248 -22.99 -5.84 -13.31
C ARG A 248 -23.85 -6.70 -12.38
N ARG A 249 -23.23 -7.34 -11.39
CA ARG A 249 -23.95 -8.14 -10.38
C ARG A 249 -24.88 -7.28 -9.51
N GLU A 250 -24.44 -6.07 -9.11
CA GLU A 250 -25.27 -5.10 -8.37
C GLU A 250 -26.50 -4.63 -9.16
N LEU A 251 -26.45 -4.65 -10.51
CA LEU A 251 -27.60 -4.34 -11.37
C LEU A 251 -28.53 -5.55 -11.50
N ASP A 252 -27.97 -6.74 -11.72
CA ASP A 252 -28.73 -7.98 -11.84
C ASP A 252 -29.48 -8.31 -10.52
N ASP A 253 -28.86 -8.08 -9.36
CA ASP A 253 -29.46 -8.27 -8.02
C ASP A 253 -30.55 -7.22 -7.70
N ARG A 254 -30.65 -6.12 -8.46
CA ARG A 254 -31.69 -5.09 -8.29
C ARG A 254 -32.90 -5.30 -9.19
N GLU A 255 -32.82 -6.21 -10.16
CA GLU A 255 -33.93 -6.55 -11.06
C GLU A 255 -34.74 -7.78 -10.57
N HIS A 256 -34.39 -8.35 -9.42
CA HIS A 256 -35.12 -9.40 -8.71
C HIS A 256 -35.70 -8.90 -7.38
#